data_AF-V9KUG7-F1
#
_entry.id   AF-V9KUG7-F1
#
_cell.length_a   1.000
_cell.length_b   1.000
_cell.length_c   1.000
_cell.angle_alpha   90.00
_cell.angle_beta   90.00
_cell.angle_gamma   90.00
#
_symmetry.space_group_name_H-M   'P 1'
#
loop_
_entity.id
_entity.type
_entity.pdbx_description
1 polymer ?
#
loop_
_entity_poly.entity_id
_entity_poly.type
_entity_poly.pdbx_seq_one_letter_code
_entity_poly.pdbx_strand_id
1 'polypeptide(L)'
;DDDDDEDWGSPSDESESDSDDDDSKYPSLAHKFLKKQHTEDDKRAAERKRDDKMKKRMERKEKKRAEEDEEDEEGGEWKPVKGGAPMEKPKMFAKGTEINHAVVLKKLNEILQARGKKGTDRAAQIEMLTELCNIAALNALGDGIALKIKFNIVASLYDYNPNLASCMKPEMWKKCLDCVCNLLDILFASPNIFIGENILEDSENLSNLEQPFRVRGCILTLVERMDEEFTKIMQNTDPHSQEYVDNLKDEANVCEIVRRLQRYLEQKGGTEEICRVYLRRIVHTYYKYDYKAHTRQERPPGPEQSKSEQDQAESEAEDSAELMNELCHYIYSKDRTDRIRTCAILCHIYHHALHNRWFNARDLMLMSHLQDNIQHADPPVQILYNRTMVQLGICAFRQGMIKDAHNALLDIQSSGRAKELLGQGLLMRNMQERNQEQEKIEKRRQVPFHMHINLELLECVYLVSAMLLEIPYMAGHEFDARRRMISKQFHHQLRVGERQPPLGPPERMRGHGVAAPQA
;
A
#
# COMPACT_ATOMS: atom_id res chain seq x y z
N ASP A 1 -14.75 1.61 -57.85
CA ASP A 1 -14.45 0.80 -56.65
C ASP A 1 -12.92 0.86 -56.44
N ASP A 2 -12.29 1.97 -56.05
CA ASP A 2 -12.55 2.95 -54.96
C ASP A 2 -12.08 2.34 -53.61
N ASP A 3 -11.27 2.95 -52.74
CA ASP A 3 -10.69 4.31 -52.57
C ASP A 3 -9.24 4.18 -51.99
N ASP A 4 -8.46 5.21 -51.65
CA ASP A 4 -7.89 6.35 -52.42
C ASP A 4 -6.60 6.82 -51.68
N ASP A 5 -5.58 7.28 -52.40
CA ASP A 5 -4.34 7.87 -51.84
C ASP A 5 -4.29 9.39 -52.13
N GLU A 6 -4.78 10.24 -51.22
CA GLU A 6 -4.77 11.71 -51.40
C GLU A 6 -3.51 12.40 -50.83
N ASP A 7 -2.72 13.00 -51.72
CA ASP A 7 -1.69 14.01 -51.42
C ASP A 7 -2.32 15.41 -51.31
N TRP A 8 -2.05 16.12 -50.21
CA TRP A 8 -2.33 17.55 -50.08
C TRP A 8 -1.20 18.32 -49.37
N GLY A 9 -0.08 18.51 -50.08
CA GLY A 9 0.49 19.83 -50.36
C GLY A 9 0.89 20.75 -49.18
N SER A 10 2.21 20.92 -49.00
CA SER A 10 2.77 22.09 -48.30
C SER A 10 3.00 23.26 -49.26
N PRO A 11 2.63 24.50 -48.92
CA PRO A 11 3.11 25.70 -49.63
C PRO A 11 4.43 26.22 -49.02
N SER A 12 5.39 26.52 -49.89
CA SER A 12 6.62 27.27 -49.60
C SER A 12 6.50 28.71 -50.16
N ASP A 13 7.64 29.42 -50.27
CA ASP A 13 7.90 30.60 -51.13
C ASP A 13 7.32 31.94 -50.62
N GLU A 14 8.02 33.09 -50.63
CA GLU A 14 9.45 33.46 -50.84
C GLU A 14 9.92 34.31 -49.61
N SER A 15 11.13 34.86 -49.44
CA SER A 15 12.39 35.00 -50.21
C SER A 15 13.60 34.83 -49.23
N GLU A 16 14.89 35.11 -49.49
CA GLU A 16 15.66 35.77 -50.57
C GLU A 16 17.12 35.23 -50.56
N SER A 17 18.07 35.84 -51.29
CA SER A 17 19.45 35.31 -51.48
C SER A 17 20.55 36.39 -51.45
N ASP A 18 21.71 36.04 -50.88
CA ASP A 18 23.11 36.23 -51.38
C ASP A 18 24.11 36.02 -50.21
N SER A 19 25.31 35.41 -50.28
CA SER A 19 26.38 35.24 -51.31
C SER A 19 27.38 36.40 -51.42
N ASP A 20 28.71 36.22 -51.42
CA ASP A 20 29.60 35.07 -51.12
C ASP A 20 30.81 35.59 -50.24
N ASP A 21 32.07 35.12 -50.16
CA ASP A 21 32.88 34.10 -50.86
C ASP A 21 34.13 33.68 -50.04
N ASP A 22 34.74 32.56 -50.46
CA ASP A 22 36.12 32.07 -50.30
C ASP A 22 36.70 31.63 -48.92
N ASP A 23 37.65 30.70 -49.04
CA ASP A 23 38.30 29.86 -48.04
C ASP A 23 39.70 30.37 -47.66
N SER A 24 40.22 30.02 -46.47
CA SER A 24 41.67 29.78 -46.29
C SER A 24 42.11 29.38 -44.87
N LYS A 25 42.81 28.24 -44.81
CA LYS A 25 43.98 27.95 -43.96
C LYS A 25 43.76 27.91 -42.44
N TYR A 26 43.66 26.68 -41.93
CA TYR A 26 44.08 26.33 -40.57
C TYR A 26 45.60 26.57 -40.35
N PRO A 27 46.01 27.27 -39.27
CA PRO A 27 47.36 27.21 -38.73
C PRO A 27 47.38 26.38 -37.42
N SER A 28 48.06 25.23 -37.47
CA SER A 28 48.62 24.43 -36.35
C SER A 28 47.97 24.46 -34.94
N LEU A 29 47.56 23.26 -34.46
CA LEU A 29 47.10 23.03 -33.07
C LEU A 29 48.05 23.54 -31.98
N ALA A 30 49.34 23.70 -32.28
CA ALA A 30 50.37 24.16 -31.35
C ALA A 30 50.05 25.54 -30.73
N HIS A 31 49.41 26.46 -31.47
CA HIS A 31 49.11 27.80 -30.95
C HIS A 31 47.97 27.82 -29.92
N LYS A 32 47.25 26.69 -29.73
CA LYS A 32 46.10 26.58 -28.80
C LYS A 32 46.50 26.33 -27.34
N PHE A 33 47.78 26.10 -27.05
CA PHE A 33 48.31 25.82 -25.70
C PHE A 33 49.10 26.99 -25.07
N LEU A 34 49.33 28.09 -25.80
CA LEU A 34 49.91 29.31 -25.23
C LEU A 34 48.80 30.14 -24.55
N LYS A 35 48.85 30.17 -23.21
CA LYS A 35 47.86 30.83 -22.34
C LYS A 35 47.92 32.36 -22.47
N LYS A 36 47.32 32.90 -23.52
CA LYS A 36 47.17 34.34 -23.75
C LYS A 36 46.44 34.96 -22.54
N GLN A 37 47.05 35.95 -21.90
CA GLN A 37 46.42 36.67 -20.80
C GLN A 37 45.34 37.59 -21.38
N HIS A 38 44.07 37.22 -21.22
CA HIS A 38 42.97 38.15 -21.43
C HIS A 38 43.02 39.21 -20.33
N THR A 39 43.12 40.48 -20.74
CA THR A 39 42.90 41.63 -19.87
C THR A 39 41.43 41.64 -19.39
N GLU A 40 41.17 42.27 -18.25
CA GLU A 40 39.81 42.31 -17.67
C GLU A 40 38.78 42.98 -18.60
N ASP A 41 39.23 43.88 -19.48
CA ASP A 41 38.36 44.61 -20.41
C ASP A 41 37.80 43.70 -21.53
N ASP A 42 38.54 42.67 -21.97
CA ASP A 42 38.03 41.64 -22.90
C ASP A 42 36.84 40.89 -22.29
N LYS A 43 36.96 40.51 -21.00
CA LYS A 43 35.90 39.82 -20.27
C LYS A 43 34.67 40.70 -20.13
N ARG A 44 34.87 41.95 -19.70
CA ARG A 44 33.79 42.96 -19.55
C ARG A 44 33.10 43.26 -20.88
N ALA A 45 33.83 43.27 -22.00
CA ALA A 45 33.26 43.42 -23.33
C ALA A 45 32.42 42.18 -23.75
N ALA A 46 32.87 40.97 -23.41
CA ALA A 46 32.11 39.74 -23.66
C ALA A 46 30.85 39.62 -22.77
N GLU A 47 30.92 40.11 -21.53
CA GLU A 47 29.84 40.13 -20.55
C GLU A 47 28.73 41.11 -20.97
N ARG A 48 29.09 42.37 -21.29
CA ARG A 48 28.15 43.37 -21.84
C ARG A 48 27.44 42.88 -23.11
N LYS A 49 28.15 42.17 -24.00
CA LYS A 49 27.54 41.56 -25.21
C LYS A 49 26.58 40.40 -24.91
N ARG A 50 26.67 39.76 -23.74
CA ARG A 50 25.67 38.78 -23.27
C ARG A 50 24.45 39.49 -22.68
N ASP A 51 24.66 40.53 -21.88
CA ASP A 51 23.59 41.30 -21.27
C ASP A 51 22.71 42.01 -22.31
N ASP A 52 23.30 42.67 -23.31
CA ASP A 52 22.54 43.26 -24.43
C ASP A 52 21.74 42.21 -25.20
N LYS A 53 22.32 41.02 -25.43
CA LYS A 53 21.64 39.91 -26.12
C LYS A 53 20.51 39.31 -25.27
N MET A 54 20.65 39.30 -23.95
CA MET A 54 19.60 38.89 -23.02
C MET A 54 18.48 39.95 -22.96
N LYS A 55 18.82 41.25 -22.89
CA LYS A 55 17.88 42.36 -22.88
C LYS A 55 17.03 42.39 -24.16
N LYS A 56 17.63 42.33 -25.35
CA LYS A 56 16.90 42.22 -26.63
C LYS A 56 15.99 40.99 -26.71
N ARG A 57 16.32 39.90 -26.01
CA ARG A 57 15.47 38.69 -25.93
C ARG A 57 14.30 38.88 -24.95
N MET A 58 14.47 39.67 -23.90
CA MET A 58 13.38 40.07 -22.99
C MET A 58 12.45 41.05 -23.71
N GLU A 59 12.96 42.13 -24.30
CA GLU A 59 12.17 43.11 -25.08
C GLU A 59 11.34 42.42 -26.20
N ARG A 60 11.93 41.45 -26.93
CA ARG A 60 11.20 40.69 -27.96
C ARG A 60 10.18 39.68 -27.41
N LYS A 61 10.27 39.30 -26.13
CA LYS A 61 9.27 38.46 -25.43
C LYS A 61 8.16 39.32 -24.81
N GLU A 62 8.51 40.51 -24.35
CA GLU A 62 7.61 41.51 -23.78
C GLU A 62 6.74 42.14 -24.87
N LYS A 63 7.31 42.49 -26.03
CA LYS A 63 6.53 42.93 -27.20
C LYS A 63 5.60 41.83 -27.72
N LYS A 64 6.03 40.55 -27.69
CA LYS A 64 5.15 39.42 -28.03
C LYS A 64 4.00 39.23 -27.05
N ARG A 65 4.16 39.65 -25.79
CA ARG A 65 3.05 39.67 -24.82
C ARG A 65 2.11 40.84 -25.06
N ALA A 66 2.62 42.03 -25.37
CA ALA A 66 1.76 43.14 -25.80
C ALA A 66 0.97 42.79 -27.07
N GLU A 67 1.58 42.09 -28.03
CA GLU A 67 0.90 41.58 -29.23
C GLU A 67 -0.11 40.45 -28.93
N GLU A 68 0.04 39.70 -27.82
CA GLU A 68 -0.94 38.70 -27.33
C GLU A 68 -2.06 39.37 -26.49
N ASP A 69 -1.74 40.43 -25.73
CA ASP A 69 -2.68 41.19 -24.90
C ASP A 69 -3.56 42.16 -25.75
N GLU A 70 -3.08 42.64 -26.92
CA GLU A 70 -3.84 43.52 -27.84
C GLU A 70 -4.95 42.77 -28.62
N GLU A 71 -4.88 41.44 -28.80
CA GLU A 71 -5.96 40.66 -29.45
C GLU A 71 -7.17 40.41 -28.52
N ASP A 72 -7.03 40.56 -27.20
CA ASP A 72 -8.10 40.38 -26.20
C ASP A 72 -8.91 41.68 -25.90
N GLU A 73 -8.52 42.86 -26.43
CA GLU A 73 -9.16 44.15 -26.07
C GLU A 73 -10.48 44.49 -26.80
N GLU A 74 -10.93 43.75 -27.83
CA GLU A 74 -12.26 43.98 -28.45
C GLU A 74 -13.44 43.41 -27.61
N GLY A 75 -13.25 43.35 -26.28
CA GLY A 75 -14.05 42.58 -25.31
C GLY A 75 -14.94 43.35 -24.31
N GLY A 76 -15.15 44.66 -24.48
CA GLY A 76 -16.18 45.45 -23.76
C GLY A 76 -15.94 45.79 -22.27
N GLU A 77 -16.08 47.07 -21.89
CA GLU A 77 -15.79 47.61 -20.54
C GLU A 77 -16.31 46.78 -19.34
N TRP A 78 -15.43 46.00 -18.70
CA TRP A 78 -15.72 45.41 -17.39
C TRP A 78 -15.55 46.42 -16.25
N LYS A 79 -16.68 46.89 -15.69
CA LYS A 79 -16.67 47.77 -14.51
C LYS A 79 -16.48 46.95 -13.22
N PRO A 80 -15.44 47.23 -12.40
CA PRO A 80 -15.14 46.41 -11.22
C PRO A 80 -16.17 46.63 -10.12
N VAL A 81 -17.00 45.60 -9.87
CA VAL A 81 -17.99 45.60 -8.79
C VAL A 81 -17.25 45.56 -7.44
N LYS A 82 -17.40 46.61 -6.62
CA LYS A 82 -16.74 46.68 -5.31
C LYS A 82 -17.33 45.68 -4.33
N GLY A 83 -16.44 44.93 -3.67
CA GLY A 83 -16.77 44.06 -2.55
C GLY A 83 -17.11 42.64 -3.00
N GLY A 84 -16.08 41.79 -3.11
CA GLY A 84 -16.30 40.35 -3.07
C GLY A 84 -16.90 39.99 -1.71
N ALA A 85 -18.16 39.57 -1.70
CA ALA A 85 -18.72 38.89 -0.53
C ALA A 85 -17.86 37.66 -0.21
N PRO A 86 -17.70 37.27 1.07
CA PRO A 86 -17.16 35.96 1.37
C PRO A 86 -18.00 34.93 0.63
N MET A 87 -17.35 33.93 0.03
CA MET A 87 -18.00 32.85 -0.70
C MET A 87 -18.91 32.08 0.27
N GLU A 88 -20.19 32.49 0.34
CA GLU A 88 -21.16 31.83 1.19
C GLU A 88 -21.26 30.37 0.75
N LYS A 89 -21.13 29.46 1.73
CA LYS A 89 -21.27 28.02 1.48
C LYS A 89 -22.54 27.74 0.68
N PRO A 90 -22.52 26.82 -0.31
CA PRO A 90 -23.65 26.60 -1.20
C PRO A 90 -24.93 26.35 -0.40
N LYS A 91 -25.85 27.33 -0.40
CA LYS A 91 -27.10 27.23 0.39
C LYS A 91 -28.04 26.23 -0.28
N MET A 92 -27.84 24.95 0.06
CA MET A 92 -28.49 23.77 -0.50
C MET A 92 -30.03 23.83 -0.51
N PHE A 93 -30.61 24.65 0.36
CA PHE A 93 -32.04 24.89 0.48
C PHE A 93 -32.33 26.39 0.49
N ALA A 94 -33.34 26.81 -0.28
CA ALA A 94 -33.88 28.15 -0.19
C ALA A 94 -34.58 28.33 1.17
N LYS A 95 -34.36 29.48 1.84
CA LYS A 95 -35.02 29.83 3.10
C LYS A 95 -36.55 29.72 2.91
N GLY A 96 -37.18 28.76 3.59
CA GLY A 96 -38.62 28.49 3.49
C GLY A 96 -39.00 27.19 2.76
N THR A 97 -38.05 26.32 2.40
CA THR A 97 -38.39 24.92 2.04
C THR A 97 -38.49 24.05 3.29
N GLU A 98 -39.65 23.43 3.50
CA GLU A 98 -39.86 22.47 4.60
C GLU A 98 -39.04 21.20 4.37
N ILE A 99 -38.26 20.81 5.38
CA ILE A 99 -37.21 19.78 5.26
C ILE A 99 -37.82 18.39 5.52
N ASN A 100 -38.66 17.94 4.58
CA ASN A 100 -39.33 16.65 4.64
C ASN A 100 -38.43 15.52 4.09
N HIS A 101 -38.55 14.29 4.62
CA HIS A 101 -37.73 13.11 4.27
C HIS A 101 -37.55 12.93 2.75
N ALA A 102 -38.64 13.06 1.98
CA ALA A 102 -38.64 12.91 0.53
C ALA A 102 -37.80 13.99 -0.20
N VAL A 103 -37.70 15.21 0.35
CA VAL A 103 -36.88 16.30 -0.23
C VAL A 103 -35.40 16.01 0.00
N VAL A 104 -35.03 15.52 1.18
CA VAL A 104 -33.65 15.13 1.52
C VAL A 104 -33.20 13.95 0.66
N LEU A 105 -34.05 12.93 0.46
CA LEU A 105 -33.74 11.80 -0.44
C LEU A 105 -33.64 12.24 -1.91
N LYS A 106 -34.50 13.15 -2.37
CA LYS A 106 -34.41 13.71 -3.74
C LYS A 106 -33.09 14.47 -3.95
N LYS A 107 -32.65 15.28 -2.97
CA LYS A 107 -31.35 15.97 -3.03
C LYS A 107 -30.15 15.03 -2.89
N LEU A 108 -30.24 13.99 -2.06
CA LEU A 108 -29.21 12.96 -1.97
C LEU A 108 -29.02 12.25 -3.31
N ASN A 109 -30.11 11.91 -4.00
CA ASN A 109 -30.07 11.27 -5.32
C ASN A 109 -29.56 12.24 -6.42
N GLU A 110 -29.89 13.53 -6.34
CA GLU A 110 -29.35 14.56 -7.24
C GLU A 110 -27.82 14.69 -7.13
N ILE A 111 -27.28 14.69 -5.90
CA ILE A 111 -25.83 14.69 -5.63
C ILE A 111 -25.20 13.36 -6.09
N LEU A 112 -25.86 12.23 -5.83
CA LEU A 112 -25.36 10.90 -6.23
C LEU A 112 -25.30 10.76 -7.76
N GLN A 113 -26.26 11.32 -8.49
CA GLN A 113 -26.24 11.41 -9.96
C GLN A 113 -25.17 12.39 -10.49
N ALA A 114 -24.62 13.27 -9.65
CA ALA A 114 -23.50 14.14 -10.00
C ALA A 114 -22.13 13.46 -9.76
N ARG A 115 -22.05 12.48 -8.85
CA ARG A 115 -20.82 11.75 -8.51
C ARG A 115 -20.18 11.12 -9.75
N GLY A 116 -18.85 11.23 -9.86
CA GLY A 116 -18.06 10.63 -10.93
C GLY A 116 -18.10 11.34 -12.29
N LYS A 117 -18.95 12.36 -12.49
CA LYS A 117 -19.00 13.09 -13.78
C LYS A 117 -17.75 13.94 -14.00
N LYS A 118 -17.24 13.94 -15.24
CA LYS A 118 -16.07 14.71 -15.70
C LYS A 118 -16.38 16.21 -15.75
N GLY A 119 -16.38 16.86 -14.59
CA GLY A 119 -16.69 18.29 -14.43
C GLY A 119 -17.18 18.69 -13.03
N THR A 120 -17.49 17.74 -12.14
CA THR A 120 -17.90 18.06 -10.76
C THR A 120 -16.72 18.16 -9.81
N ASP A 121 -16.68 19.20 -8.98
CA ASP A 121 -15.74 19.25 -7.85
C ASP A 121 -16.13 18.23 -6.76
N ARG A 122 -15.11 17.53 -6.27
CA ARG A 122 -15.20 16.46 -5.28
C ARG A 122 -15.12 17.01 -3.86
N ALA A 123 -14.43 18.13 -3.65
CA ALA A 123 -14.39 18.80 -2.35
C ALA A 123 -15.79 19.35 -2.01
N ALA A 124 -16.41 20.09 -2.95
CA ALA A 124 -17.79 20.53 -2.85
C ALA A 124 -18.78 19.35 -2.69
N GLN A 125 -18.61 18.22 -3.40
CA GLN A 125 -19.48 17.05 -3.18
C GLN A 125 -19.42 16.51 -1.74
N ILE A 126 -18.23 16.48 -1.12
CA ILE A 126 -18.07 16.06 0.28
C ILE A 126 -18.69 17.09 1.24
N GLU A 127 -18.47 18.40 1.02
CA GLU A 127 -19.05 19.44 1.87
C GLU A 127 -20.59 19.50 1.76
N MET A 128 -21.14 19.41 0.54
CA MET A 128 -22.59 19.32 0.32
C MET A 128 -23.22 18.12 1.04
N LEU A 129 -22.53 16.97 1.07
CA LEU A 129 -23.02 15.78 1.80
C LEU A 129 -22.89 15.92 3.32
N THR A 130 -21.84 16.57 3.85
CA THR A 130 -21.74 16.80 5.31
C THR A 130 -22.74 17.86 5.78
N GLU A 131 -23.02 18.90 5.00
CA GLU A 131 -24.09 19.86 5.32
C GLU A 131 -25.47 19.20 5.26
N LEU A 132 -25.73 18.35 4.26
CA LEU A 132 -26.96 17.55 4.18
C LEU A 132 -27.08 16.58 5.37
N CYS A 133 -25.98 16.00 5.86
CA CYS A 133 -25.96 15.20 7.09
C CYS A 133 -26.28 16.03 8.35
N ASN A 134 -25.74 17.25 8.47
CA ASN A 134 -26.03 18.15 9.58
C ASN A 134 -27.50 18.57 9.58
N ILE A 135 -28.06 18.85 8.39
CA ILE A 135 -29.47 19.19 8.20
C ILE A 135 -30.37 17.99 8.54
N ALA A 136 -29.98 16.77 8.16
CA ALA A 136 -30.72 15.56 8.53
C ALA A 136 -30.74 15.32 10.05
N ALA A 137 -29.62 15.58 10.74
CA ALA A 137 -29.53 15.48 12.19
C ALA A 137 -30.37 16.54 12.92
N LEU A 138 -30.31 17.81 12.47
CA LEU A 138 -31.08 18.92 13.05
C LEU A 138 -32.61 18.72 12.98
N ASN A 139 -33.09 17.96 12.01
CA ASN A 139 -34.52 17.66 11.82
C ASN A 139 -34.91 16.24 12.27
N ALA A 140 -33.98 15.47 12.86
CA ALA A 140 -34.19 14.10 13.35
C ALA A 140 -34.90 13.16 12.34
N LEU A 141 -34.54 13.23 11.06
CA LEU A 141 -35.26 12.59 9.93
C LEU A 141 -35.04 11.06 9.80
N GLY A 142 -34.91 10.36 10.93
CA GLY A 142 -34.73 8.92 11.03
C GLY A 142 -33.28 8.46 10.80
N ASP A 143 -32.79 7.58 11.66
CA ASP A 143 -31.40 7.07 11.63
C ASP A 143 -31.04 6.43 10.29
N GLY A 144 -32.00 5.78 9.62
CA GLY A 144 -31.80 5.17 8.31
C GLY A 144 -31.37 6.17 7.24
N ILE A 145 -31.92 7.40 7.24
CA ILE A 145 -31.52 8.46 6.31
C ILE A 145 -30.12 8.98 6.70
N ALA A 146 -29.86 9.21 7.98
CA ALA A 146 -28.54 9.62 8.47
C ALA A 146 -27.44 8.59 8.11
N LEU A 147 -27.74 7.29 8.24
CA LEU A 147 -26.89 6.18 7.79
C LEU A 147 -26.66 6.22 6.28
N LYS A 148 -27.70 6.30 5.44
CA LYS A 148 -27.55 6.34 3.98
C LYS A 148 -26.76 7.56 3.50
N ILE A 149 -26.87 8.71 4.18
CA ILE A 149 -26.02 9.87 3.91
C ILE A 149 -24.56 9.59 4.30
N LYS A 150 -24.30 9.02 5.50
CA LYS A 150 -22.95 8.68 5.96
C LYS A 150 -22.25 7.62 5.11
N PHE A 151 -22.97 6.61 4.62
CA PHE A 151 -22.44 5.68 3.59
C PHE A 151 -21.98 6.43 2.34
N ASN A 152 -22.79 7.37 1.84
CA ASN A 152 -22.45 8.16 0.66
C ASN A 152 -21.30 9.16 0.92
N ILE A 153 -21.16 9.70 2.15
CA ILE A 153 -19.98 10.50 2.55
C ILE A 153 -18.71 9.65 2.46
N VAL A 154 -18.68 8.48 3.10
CA VAL A 154 -17.49 7.60 3.10
C VAL A 154 -17.16 7.12 1.69
N ALA A 155 -18.17 6.74 0.90
CA ALA A 155 -17.98 6.33 -0.48
C ALA A 155 -17.47 7.49 -1.38
N SER A 156 -17.89 8.73 -1.12
CA SER A 156 -17.39 9.92 -1.83
C SER A 156 -15.99 10.34 -1.38
N LEU A 157 -15.63 10.12 -0.11
CA LEU A 157 -14.27 10.31 0.40
C LEU A 157 -13.28 9.38 -0.32
N TYR A 158 -13.61 8.10 -0.53
CA TYR A 158 -12.76 7.19 -1.30
C TYR A 158 -12.66 7.53 -2.79
N ASP A 159 -13.66 8.22 -3.35
CA ASP A 159 -13.66 8.66 -4.75
C ASP A 159 -13.05 10.06 -4.94
N TYR A 160 -12.63 10.73 -3.86
CA TYR A 160 -11.89 11.99 -3.91
C TYR A 160 -10.63 11.85 -4.78
N ASN A 161 -9.88 10.76 -4.60
CA ASN A 161 -8.74 10.40 -5.44
C ASN A 161 -9.22 9.78 -6.77
N PRO A 162 -8.94 10.37 -7.95
CA PRO A 162 -9.30 9.79 -9.25
C PRO A 162 -8.48 8.55 -9.62
N ASN A 163 -7.30 8.39 -9.02
CA ASN A 163 -6.37 7.31 -9.30
C ASN A 163 -6.39 6.32 -8.13
N LEU A 164 -6.91 5.10 -8.36
CA LEU A 164 -6.96 4.04 -7.35
C LEU A 164 -5.56 3.67 -6.79
N ALA A 165 -4.47 4.03 -7.48
CA ALA A 165 -3.10 3.79 -7.04
C ALA A 165 -2.44 4.97 -6.29
N SER A 166 -3.11 6.13 -6.15
CA SER A 166 -2.62 7.22 -5.27
C SER A 166 -3.23 7.09 -3.87
N CYS A 167 -2.37 7.07 -2.86
CA CYS A 167 -2.74 7.14 -1.45
C CYS A 167 -3.59 8.40 -1.13
N MET A 168 -4.52 8.30 -0.19
CA MET A 168 -5.24 9.47 0.32
C MET A 168 -4.33 10.40 1.12
N LYS A 169 -4.66 11.70 1.15
CA LYS A 169 -4.01 12.68 2.04
C LYS A 169 -4.37 12.37 3.51
N PRO A 170 -3.43 12.52 4.48
CA PRO A 170 -3.70 12.23 5.89
C PRO A 170 -4.92 12.96 6.49
N GLU A 171 -5.20 14.19 6.06
CA GLU A 171 -6.40 14.94 6.47
C GLU A 171 -7.72 14.26 6.05
N MET A 172 -7.74 13.67 4.85
CA MET A 172 -8.93 13.00 4.30
C MET A 172 -9.04 11.58 4.86
N TRP A 173 -7.91 10.94 5.14
CA TRP A 173 -7.84 9.66 5.85
C TRP A 173 -8.44 9.77 7.26
N LYS A 174 -8.04 10.77 8.06
CA LYS A 174 -8.59 10.96 9.41
C LYS A 174 -10.09 11.24 9.40
N LYS A 175 -10.55 12.15 8.52
CA LYS A 175 -11.99 12.38 8.28
C LYS A 175 -12.74 11.10 7.86
N CYS A 176 -12.10 10.19 7.12
CA CYS A 176 -12.68 8.90 6.75
C CYS A 176 -12.81 7.96 7.95
N LEU A 177 -11.76 7.80 8.76
CA LEU A 177 -11.80 7.03 10.01
C LEU A 177 -12.89 7.58 10.96
N ASP A 178 -12.94 8.90 11.17
CA ASP A 178 -13.96 9.56 11.99
C ASP A 178 -15.37 9.24 11.47
N CYS A 179 -15.59 9.32 10.15
CA CYS A 179 -16.88 8.99 9.54
C CYS A 179 -17.25 7.52 9.71
N VAL A 180 -16.30 6.59 9.62
CA VAL A 180 -16.52 5.14 9.80
C VAL A 180 -16.79 4.80 11.27
N CYS A 181 -16.09 5.41 12.22
CA CYS A 181 -16.40 5.28 13.66
C CYS A 181 -17.82 5.76 13.95
N ASN A 182 -18.17 6.99 13.56
CA ASN A 182 -19.51 7.55 13.73
C ASN A 182 -20.61 6.75 13.02
N LEU A 183 -20.29 6.05 11.92
CA LEU A 183 -21.21 5.15 11.22
C LEU A 183 -21.49 3.90 12.08
N LEU A 184 -20.45 3.31 12.68
CA LEU A 184 -20.57 2.16 13.57
C LEU A 184 -21.26 2.52 14.90
N ASP A 185 -21.03 3.71 15.45
CA ASP A 185 -21.65 4.15 16.70
C ASP A 185 -23.18 4.23 16.59
N ILE A 186 -23.69 4.85 15.52
CA ILE A 186 -25.14 4.90 15.20
C ILE A 186 -25.70 3.50 14.97
N LEU A 187 -24.91 2.62 14.35
CA LEU A 187 -25.31 1.25 14.03
C LEU A 187 -25.43 0.36 15.28
N PHE A 188 -24.58 0.56 16.29
CA PHE A 188 -24.70 -0.09 17.59
C PHE A 188 -25.85 0.50 18.43
N ALA A 189 -26.11 1.80 18.32
CA ALA A 189 -27.25 2.44 18.98
C ALA A 189 -28.61 1.94 18.44
N SER A 190 -28.69 1.60 17.16
CA SER A 190 -29.94 1.23 16.48
C SER A 190 -29.95 -0.25 16.03
N PRO A 191 -30.16 -1.22 16.95
CA PRO A 191 -30.13 -2.65 16.64
C PRO A 191 -31.22 -3.11 15.65
N ASN A 192 -32.31 -2.34 15.49
CA ASN A 192 -33.42 -2.67 14.58
C ASN A 192 -33.15 -2.41 13.09
N ILE A 193 -31.92 -2.03 12.74
CA ILE A 193 -31.50 -1.77 11.35
C ILE A 193 -30.81 -3.02 10.78
N PHE A 194 -31.29 -3.53 9.64
CA PHE A 194 -30.59 -4.49 8.79
C PHE A 194 -29.90 -3.75 7.64
N ILE A 195 -28.64 -4.11 7.41
CA ILE A 195 -27.79 -3.56 6.36
C ILE A 195 -27.29 -4.73 5.53
N GLY A 196 -27.41 -4.64 4.21
CA GLY A 196 -27.01 -5.72 3.32
C GLY A 196 -26.90 -5.30 1.86
N GLU A 197 -25.99 -5.98 1.15
CA GLU A 197 -25.78 -5.86 -0.29
C GLU A 197 -27.03 -6.27 -1.10
N ASN A 198 -27.75 -7.28 -0.60
CA ASN A 198 -28.86 -7.98 -1.26
C ASN A 198 -30.23 -7.30 -1.08
N ILE A 199 -30.27 -6.05 -0.63
CA ILE A 199 -31.49 -5.26 -0.46
C ILE A 199 -31.59 -4.30 -1.65
N LEU A 200 -32.63 -4.44 -2.48
CA LEU A 200 -32.88 -3.52 -3.60
C LEU A 200 -33.25 -2.12 -3.08
N GLU A 201 -32.98 -1.07 -3.86
CA GLU A 201 -33.27 0.31 -3.45
C GLU A 201 -34.78 0.54 -3.20
N ASP A 202 -35.65 -0.16 -3.92
CA ASP A 202 -37.11 -0.16 -3.72
C ASP A 202 -37.57 -0.86 -2.42
N SER A 203 -36.66 -1.55 -1.72
CA SER A 203 -36.92 -2.25 -0.44
C SER A 203 -36.41 -1.50 0.79
N GLU A 204 -36.01 -0.23 0.62
CA GLU A 204 -35.50 0.61 1.71
C GLU A 204 -36.62 1.17 2.61
N ASN A 205 -36.94 0.44 3.68
CA ASN A 205 -37.66 1.03 4.81
C ASN A 205 -36.77 2.04 5.53
N LEU A 206 -36.88 3.31 5.11
CA LEU A 206 -36.24 4.48 5.76
C LEU A 206 -37.18 5.23 6.71
N SER A 207 -38.51 4.99 6.60
CA SER A 207 -39.54 5.82 7.24
C SER A 207 -40.50 5.05 8.17
N ASN A 208 -40.65 3.74 8.01
CA ASN A 208 -41.65 2.95 8.74
C ASN A 208 -41.05 2.35 10.02
N LEU A 209 -41.47 2.85 11.18
CA LEU A 209 -41.07 2.34 12.51
C LEU A 209 -41.56 0.91 12.81
N GLU A 210 -42.55 0.42 12.07
CA GLU A 210 -43.18 -0.90 12.27
C GLU A 210 -42.47 -2.06 11.55
N GLN A 211 -41.49 -1.77 10.68
CA GLN A 211 -40.66 -2.78 10.01
C GLN A 211 -39.19 -2.47 10.27
N PRO A 212 -38.31 -3.48 10.39
CA PRO A 212 -36.90 -3.23 10.64
C PRO A 212 -36.30 -2.47 9.46
N PHE A 213 -35.58 -1.38 9.76
CA PHE A 213 -35.03 -0.49 8.75
C PHE A 213 -34.09 -1.27 7.84
N ARG A 214 -34.27 -1.13 6.53
CA ARG A 214 -33.47 -1.81 5.51
C ARG A 214 -32.69 -0.75 4.75
N VAL A 215 -31.37 -0.71 4.91
CA VAL A 215 -30.51 0.33 4.31
C VAL A 215 -29.55 -0.32 3.32
N ARG A 216 -29.52 0.17 2.06
CA ARG A 216 -28.54 -0.29 1.09
C ARG A 216 -27.15 0.17 1.50
N GLY A 217 -26.30 -0.79 1.81
CA GLY A 217 -24.91 -0.59 2.17
C GLY A 217 -24.25 -1.92 2.50
N CYS A 218 -22.93 -1.97 2.40
CA CYS A 218 -22.14 -3.12 2.80
C CYS A 218 -20.95 -2.59 3.60
N ILE A 219 -21.07 -2.55 4.93
CA ILE A 219 -20.03 -1.96 5.80
C ILE A 219 -18.72 -2.73 5.66
N LEU A 220 -18.82 -4.03 5.39
CA LEU A 220 -17.71 -4.88 4.99
C LEU A 220 -16.94 -4.26 3.81
N THR A 221 -17.55 -3.97 2.66
CA THR A 221 -16.80 -3.43 1.51
C THR A 221 -16.26 -2.02 1.73
N LEU A 222 -16.90 -1.22 2.60
CA LEU A 222 -16.32 0.04 3.08
C LEU A 222 -15.02 -0.21 3.89
N VAL A 223 -15.05 -1.14 4.85
CA VAL A 223 -13.89 -1.46 5.70
C VAL A 223 -12.79 -2.23 4.93
N GLU A 224 -13.14 -3.04 3.92
CA GLU A 224 -12.17 -3.63 3.00
C GLU A 224 -11.46 -2.55 2.16
N ARG A 225 -12.20 -1.55 1.64
CA ARG A 225 -11.60 -0.41 0.93
C ARG A 225 -10.80 0.50 1.87
N MET A 226 -11.19 0.61 3.14
CA MET A 226 -10.42 1.30 4.19
C MET A 226 -9.04 0.64 4.42
N ASP A 227 -8.99 -0.69 4.55
CA ASP A 227 -7.76 -1.48 4.70
C ASP A 227 -6.85 -1.40 3.44
N GLU A 228 -7.44 -1.42 2.25
CA GLU A 228 -6.70 -1.20 0.99
C GLU A 228 -6.11 0.23 0.89
N GLU A 229 -6.83 1.25 1.35
CA GLU A 229 -6.32 2.63 1.40
C GLU A 229 -5.23 2.81 2.46
N PHE A 230 -5.37 2.18 3.65
CA PHE A 230 -4.31 2.11 4.65
C PHE A 230 -3.05 1.44 4.09
N THR A 231 -3.21 0.28 3.44
CA THR A 231 -2.10 -0.44 2.81
C THR A 231 -1.39 0.42 1.77
N LYS A 232 -2.11 1.20 0.96
CA LYS A 232 -1.52 2.15 -0.02
C LYS A 232 -0.80 3.33 0.63
N ILE A 233 -1.27 3.85 1.76
CA ILE A 233 -0.54 4.85 2.57
C ILE A 233 0.79 4.25 3.05
N MET A 234 0.76 3.02 3.57
CA MET A 234 1.94 2.31 4.09
C MET A 234 2.87 1.71 3.02
N GLN A 235 2.45 1.67 1.75
CA GLN A 235 3.30 1.40 0.58
C GLN A 235 4.00 2.66 0.06
N ASN A 236 3.35 3.83 0.16
CA ASN A 236 3.85 5.09 -0.43
C ASN A 236 4.68 5.95 0.54
N THR A 237 4.60 5.71 1.85
CA THR A 237 5.39 6.41 2.87
C THR A 237 6.81 5.84 2.95
N ASP A 238 7.85 6.69 3.08
CA ASP A 238 9.22 6.22 3.21
C ASP A 238 9.45 5.44 4.53
N PRO A 239 9.97 4.18 4.49
CA PRO A 239 10.15 3.33 5.67
C PRO A 239 11.09 3.85 6.77
N HIS A 240 11.95 4.81 6.47
CA HIS A 240 12.93 5.36 7.42
C HIS A 240 12.53 6.75 7.95
N SER A 241 11.43 7.30 7.43
CA SER A 241 10.84 8.56 7.88
C SER A 241 10.07 8.43 9.19
N GLN A 242 10.02 9.52 9.95
CA GLN A 242 9.14 9.64 11.13
C GLN A 242 7.65 9.53 10.74
N GLU A 243 7.28 9.97 9.54
CA GLU A 243 5.91 9.89 9.01
C GLU A 243 5.40 8.43 8.95
N TYR A 244 6.28 7.45 8.70
CA TYR A 244 5.92 6.03 8.75
C TYR A 244 5.47 5.59 10.13
N VAL A 245 6.13 6.07 11.18
CA VAL A 245 5.81 5.76 12.58
C VAL A 245 4.50 6.41 12.99
N ASP A 246 4.23 7.63 12.51
CA ASP A 246 2.97 8.33 12.80
C ASP A 246 1.78 7.72 12.03
N ASN A 247 1.96 7.32 10.77
CA ASN A 247 0.94 6.58 10.01
C ASN A 247 0.69 5.18 10.61
N LEU A 248 1.70 4.53 11.19
CA LEU A 248 1.56 3.23 11.86
C LEU A 248 0.75 3.31 13.17
N LYS A 249 0.65 4.49 13.82
CA LYS A 249 -0.21 4.66 15.01
C LYS A 249 -1.70 4.51 14.66
N ASP A 250 -2.11 4.94 13.48
CA ASP A 250 -3.50 4.79 13.01
C ASP A 250 -3.88 3.32 12.75
N GLU A 251 -2.91 2.39 12.67
CA GLU A 251 -3.15 0.94 12.54
C GLU A 251 -3.90 0.35 13.74
N ALA A 252 -3.73 0.94 14.94
CA ALA A 252 -4.51 0.57 16.13
C ALA A 252 -6.00 0.95 15.99
N ASN A 253 -6.28 2.11 15.39
CA ASN A 253 -7.64 2.58 15.13
C ASN A 253 -8.33 1.68 14.07
N VAL A 254 -7.60 1.31 13.01
CA VAL A 254 -8.04 0.33 12.01
C VAL A 254 -8.34 -1.03 12.67
N CYS A 255 -7.45 -1.53 13.53
CA CYS A 255 -7.65 -2.78 14.26
C CYS A 255 -8.91 -2.77 15.13
N GLU A 256 -9.24 -1.65 15.77
CA GLU A 256 -10.45 -1.53 16.59
C GLU A 256 -11.71 -1.41 15.72
N ILE A 257 -11.70 -0.61 14.64
CA ILE A 257 -12.81 -0.55 13.67
C ILE A 257 -13.15 -1.95 13.14
N VAL A 258 -12.15 -2.78 12.82
CA VAL A 258 -12.34 -4.17 12.40
C VAL A 258 -12.94 -5.04 13.53
N ARG A 259 -12.52 -4.86 14.79
CA ARG A 259 -13.08 -5.62 15.93
C ARG A 259 -14.53 -5.22 16.25
N ARG A 260 -14.86 -3.94 16.08
CA ARG A 260 -16.23 -3.42 16.19
C ARG A 260 -17.11 -3.95 15.06
N LEU A 261 -16.63 -3.98 13.81
CA LEU A 261 -17.35 -4.59 12.70
C LEU A 261 -17.56 -6.11 12.90
N GLN A 262 -16.56 -6.82 13.43
CA GLN A 262 -16.65 -8.24 13.76
C GLN A 262 -17.84 -8.52 14.71
N ARG A 263 -17.87 -7.84 15.87
CA ARG A 263 -18.96 -7.96 16.87
C ARG A 263 -20.35 -7.63 16.30
N TYR A 264 -20.42 -6.73 15.32
CA TYR A 264 -21.68 -6.40 14.65
C TYR A 264 -22.15 -7.53 13.71
N LEU A 265 -21.25 -8.10 12.91
CA LEU A 265 -21.60 -9.16 11.97
C LEU A 265 -21.82 -10.52 12.64
N GLU A 266 -21.20 -10.79 13.78
CA GLU A 266 -21.52 -11.97 14.61
C GLU A 266 -22.98 -11.97 15.09
N GLN A 267 -23.59 -10.78 15.26
CA GLN A 267 -24.98 -10.63 15.70
C GLN A 267 -26.01 -10.60 14.56
N LYS A 268 -25.62 -10.18 13.35
CA LYS A 268 -26.57 -9.88 12.25
C LYS A 268 -26.15 -10.32 10.84
N GLY A 269 -24.90 -10.69 10.64
CA GLY A 269 -24.29 -10.91 9.31
C GLY A 269 -24.54 -12.30 8.72
N GLY A 270 -24.35 -12.42 7.41
CA GLY A 270 -24.30 -13.71 6.72
C GLY A 270 -22.98 -14.43 6.95
N THR A 271 -22.97 -15.77 6.90
CA THR A 271 -21.77 -16.59 7.11
C THR A 271 -20.61 -16.23 6.18
N GLU A 272 -20.90 -15.82 4.95
CA GLU A 272 -19.89 -15.38 3.96
C GLU A 272 -19.28 -14.01 4.29
N GLU A 273 -20.04 -13.11 4.92
CA GLU A 273 -19.57 -11.80 5.39
C GLU A 273 -18.69 -11.95 6.63
N ILE A 274 -19.10 -12.85 7.55
CA ILE A 274 -18.34 -13.22 8.75
C ILE A 274 -16.97 -13.81 8.35
N CYS A 275 -16.93 -14.77 7.42
CA CYS A 275 -15.65 -15.34 6.94
C CYS A 275 -14.70 -14.28 6.36
N ARG A 276 -15.22 -13.24 5.67
CA ARG A 276 -14.40 -12.14 5.15
C ARG A 276 -13.86 -11.23 6.25
N VAL A 277 -14.67 -10.85 7.23
CA VAL A 277 -14.18 -10.05 8.38
C VAL A 277 -13.22 -10.84 9.25
N TYR A 278 -13.44 -12.14 9.44
CA TYR A 278 -12.50 -13.02 10.13
C TYR A 278 -11.14 -13.05 9.40
N LEU A 279 -11.13 -13.12 8.07
CA LEU A 279 -9.88 -13.00 7.30
C LEU A 279 -9.20 -11.64 7.49
N ARG A 280 -9.92 -10.51 7.46
CA ARG A 280 -9.33 -9.18 7.72
C ARG A 280 -8.79 -9.08 9.16
N ARG A 281 -9.51 -9.60 10.16
CA ARG A 281 -9.07 -9.69 11.56
C ARG A 281 -7.79 -10.51 11.71
N ILE A 282 -7.69 -11.64 11.02
CA ILE A 282 -6.50 -12.49 10.93
C ILE A 282 -5.34 -11.70 10.28
N VAL A 283 -5.58 -10.97 9.17
CA VAL A 283 -4.56 -10.21 8.43
C VAL A 283 -3.88 -9.13 9.29
N HIS A 284 -4.59 -8.45 10.19
CA HIS A 284 -3.97 -7.47 11.11
C HIS A 284 -3.32 -8.08 12.36
N THR A 285 -3.41 -9.40 12.58
CA THR A 285 -2.92 -10.07 13.81
C THR A 285 -1.83 -11.12 13.57
N TYR A 286 -1.86 -11.87 12.45
CA TYR A 286 -0.99 -13.03 12.24
C TYR A 286 0.53 -12.75 12.31
N TYR A 287 0.95 -11.54 11.94
CA TYR A 287 2.35 -11.13 11.89
C TYR A 287 2.84 -10.44 13.18
N LYS A 288 1.93 -10.10 14.11
CA LYS A 288 2.28 -9.43 15.37
C LYS A 288 2.64 -10.47 16.41
N TYR A 289 3.85 -10.38 16.95
CA TYR A 289 4.26 -11.27 18.03
C TYR A 289 3.57 -10.85 19.33
N ASP A 290 2.83 -11.77 19.95
CA ASP A 290 2.19 -11.52 21.24
C ASP A 290 3.22 -11.57 22.39
N TYR A 291 3.84 -10.42 22.64
CA TYR A 291 4.71 -10.19 23.79
C TYR A 291 3.98 -10.36 25.14
N LYS A 292 2.66 -10.16 25.21
CA LYS A 292 1.91 -10.34 26.47
C LYS A 292 1.78 -11.83 26.79
N ALA A 293 1.37 -12.66 25.83
CA ALA A 293 1.36 -14.11 25.96
C ALA A 293 2.74 -14.66 26.30
N HIS A 294 3.82 -14.15 25.69
CA HIS A 294 5.17 -14.57 26.04
C HIS A 294 5.58 -14.14 27.45
N THR A 295 5.25 -12.91 27.88
CA THR A 295 5.50 -12.41 29.24
C THR A 295 4.70 -13.20 30.30
N ARG A 296 3.51 -13.70 29.95
CA ARG A 296 2.73 -14.65 30.77
C ARG A 296 3.42 -16.02 30.89
N GLN A 297 4.10 -16.49 29.83
CA GLN A 297 4.81 -17.78 29.82
C GLN A 297 6.19 -17.74 30.50
N GLU A 298 6.92 -16.62 30.42
CA GLU A 298 8.24 -16.49 31.06
C GLU A 298 8.15 -16.17 32.57
N ARG A 299 7.00 -15.73 33.07
CA ARG A 299 6.76 -15.50 34.50
C ARG A 299 6.29 -16.81 35.16
N PRO A 300 7.11 -17.48 35.99
CA PRO A 300 6.66 -18.68 36.71
C PRO A 300 5.55 -18.32 37.72
N PRO A 301 4.71 -19.29 38.13
CA PRO A 301 3.67 -19.09 39.14
C PRO A 301 4.29 -18.97 40.54
N GLY A 302 4.90 -17.83 40.81
CA GLY A 302 5.31 -17.43 42.16
C GLY A 302 4.07 -17.13 43.02
N PRO A 303 4.03 -17.58 44.29
CA PRO A 303 2.93 -17.23 45.19
C PRO A 303 2.98 -15.74 45.59
N GLU A 304 1.83 -15.21 46.00
CA GLU A 304 1.67 -13.93 46.71
C GLU A 304 1.92 -12.63 45.91
N GLN A 305 0.97 -12.29 45.02
CA GLN A 305 0.57 -10.89 44.81
C GLN A 305 -0.91 -10.78 44.37
N SER A 306 -1.76 -10.30 45.29
CA SER A 306 -3.11 -9.73 45.08
C SER A 306 -3.93 -10.17 43.84
N LYS A 307 -4.70 -11.26 43.99
CA LYS A 307 -5.64 -11.79 42.98
C LYS A 307 -6.68 -10.78 42.44
N SER A 308 -6.96 -9.70 43.17
CA SER A 308 -8.01 -8.72 42.82
C SER A 308 -7.74 -7.90 41.55
N GLU A 309 -6.47 -7.75 41.14
CA GLU A 309 -6.11 -7.05 39.89
C GLU A 309 -5.78 -8.04 38.76
N GLN A 310 -5.41 -9.28 39.12
CA GLN A 310 -5.18 -10.36 38.16
C GLN A 310 -6.47 -10.78 37.45
N ASP A 311 -7.52 -11.12 38.20
CA ASP A 311 -8.79 -11.62 37.64
C ASP A 311 -9.41 -10.65 36.60
N GLN A 312 -9.17 -9.34 36.71
CA GLN A 312 -9.61 -8.35 35.72
C GLN A 312 -8.75 -8.36 34.45
N ALA A 313 -7.42 -8.37 34.57
CA ALA A 313 -6.51 -8.47 33.43
C ALA A 313 -6.53 -9.83 32.73
N GLU A 314 -6.95 -10.89 33.43
CA GLU A 314 -7.10 -12.25 32.91
C GLU A 314 -8.42 -12.43 32.13
N SER A 315 -9.45 -11.63 32.41
CA SER A 315 -10.76 -11.66 31.71
C SER A 315 -10.77 -10.91 30.36
N GLU A 316 -9.96 -9.85 30.20
CA GLU A 316 -10.07 -8.94 29.04
C GLU A 316 -9.11 -9.23 27.87
N ALA A 317 -8.22 -10.22 28.01
CA ALA A 317 -7.09 -10.42 27.11
C ALA A 317 -7.10 -11.81 26.44
N GLU A 318 -8.13 -12.06 25.61
CA GLU A 318 -8.19 -13.13 24.59
C GLU A 318 -6.79 -13.44 24.04
N ASP A 319 -6.28 -14.65 24.29
CA ASP A 319 -4.93 -15.00 23.88
C ASP A 319 -4.88 -15.03 22.34
N SER A 320 -3.92 -14.32 21.73
CA SER A 320 -3.85 -14.14 20.27
C SER A 320 -3.82 -15.49 19.51
N ALA A 321 -3.28 -16.52 20.17
CA ALA A 321 -3.29 -17.91 19.72
C ALA A 321 -4.68 -18.55 19.66
N GLU A 322 -5.54 -18.33 20.66
CA GLU A 322 -6.88 -18.93 20.73
C GLU A 322 -7.83 -18.22 19.77
N LEU A 323 -7.80 -16.89 19.73
CA LEU A 323 -8.51 -16.09 18.72
C LEU A 323 -8.12 -16.52 17.29
N MET A 324 -6.83 -16.74 17.01
CA MET A 324 -6.39 -17.25 15.71
C MET A 324 -6.96 -18.63 15.39
N ASN A 325 -6.95 -19.56 16.36
CA ASN A 325 -7.53 -20.89 16.20
C ASN A 325 -9.03 -20.81 15.86
N GLU A 326 -9.83 -20.09 16.65
CA GLU A 326 -11.28 -20.01 16.50
C GLU A 326 -11.70 -19.41 15.16
N LEU A 327 -11.12 -18.25 14.80
CA LEU A 327 -11.40 -17.57 13.53
C LEU A 327 -11.05 -18.48 12.33
N CYS A 328 -9.92 -19.20 12.41
CA CYS A 328 -9.50 -20.12 11.35
C CYS A 328 -10.40 -21.36 11.28
N HIS A 329 -10.75 -22.00 12.39
CA HIS A 329 -11.64 -23.17 12.39
C HIS A 329 -13.06 -22.82 11.90
N TYR A 330 -13.55 -21.61 12.17
CA TYR A 330 -14.80 -21.12 11.58
C TYR A 330 -14.69 -21.02 10.06
N ILE A 331 -13.64 -20.37 9.54
CA ILE A 331 -13.39 -20.31 8.08
C ILE A 331 -13.30 -21.72 7.48
N TYR A 332 -12.51 -22.62 8.06
CA TYR A 332 -12.33 -23.99 7.53
C TYR A 332 -13.65 -24.77 7.42
N SER A 333 -14.62 -24.51 8.31
CA SER A 333 -15.90 -25.23 8.38
C SER A 333 -17.09 -24.54 7.70
N LYS A 334 -17.01 -23.24 7.42
CA LYS A 334 -18.12 -22.44 6.84
C LYS A 334 -17.83 -21.84 5.46
N ASP A 335 -16.56 -21.75 5.07
CA ASP A 335 -16.16 -21.07 3.84
C ASP A 335 -16.42 -21.91 2.58
N ARG A 336 -17.10 -21.28 1.62
CA ARG A 336 -17.42 -21.79 0.28
C ARG A 336 -16.35 -21.44 -0.77
N THR A 337 -15.45 -20.50 -0.45
CA THR A 337 -14.47 -19.93 -1.38
C THR A 337 -13.05 -20.40 -1.04
N ASP A 338 -12.44 -21.22 -1.90
CA ASP A 338 -11.16 -21.86 -1.57
C ASP A 338 -10.00 -20.86 -1.34
N ARG A 339 -10.12 -19.64 -1.87
CA ARG A 339 -9.16 -18.54 -1.66
C ARG A 339 -9.15 -17.99 -0.22
N ILE A 340 -10.31 -17.82 0.43
CA ILE A 340 -10.35 -17.27 1.81
C ILE A 340 -9.77 -18.31 2.78
N ARG A 341 -10.20 -19.58 2.65
CA ARG A 341 -9.60 -20.75 3.30
C ARG A 341 -8.09 -20.84 3.13
N THR A 342 -7.58 -20.73 1.89
CA THR A 342 -6.14 -20.78 1.60
C THR A 342 -5.39 -19.65 2.32
N CYS A 343 -5.88 -18.41 2.26
CA CYS A 343 -5.27 -17.29 2.98
C CYS A 343 -5.29 -17.50 4.50
N ALA A 344 -6.39 -18.00 5.07
CA ALA A 344 -6.49 -18.29 6.49
C ALA A 344 -5.48 -19.37 6.94
N ILE A 345 -5.35 -20.47 6.20
CA ILE A 345 -4.35 -21.53 6.45
C ILE A 345 -2.94 -20.94 6.48
N LEU A 346 -2.57 -20.12 5.48
CA LEU A 346 -1.22 -19.53 5.41
C LEU A 346 -0.95 -18.56 6.57
N CYS A 347 -1.90 -17.70 6.93
CA CYS A 347 -1.78 -16.81 8.09
C CYS A 347 -1.68 -17.60 9.41
N HIS A 348 -2.44 -18.69 9.56
CA HIS A 348 -2.40 -19.54 10.75
C HIS A 348 -1.03 -20.23 10.92
N ILE A 349 -0.49 -20.81 9.84
CA ILE A 349 0.84 -21.41 9.82
C ILE A 349 1.91 -20.35 10.15
N TYR A 350 1.82 -19.14 9.58
CA TYR A 350 2.73 -18.04 9.87
C TYR A 350 2.70 -17.66 11.36
N HIS A 351 1.50 -17.53 11.95
CA HIS A 351 1.34 -17.20 13.37
C HIS A 351 1.91 -18.29 14.30
N HIS A 352 1.68 -19.57 14.01
CA HIS A 352 2.33 -20.66 14.76
C HIS A 352 3.86 -20.62 14.64
N ALA A 353 4.39 -20.41 13.43
CA ALA A 353 5.83 -20.35 13.17
C ALA A 353 6.51 -19.13 13.83
N LEU A 354 5.82 -17.99 13.90
CA LEU A 354 6.24 -16.82 14.66
C LEU A 354 6.35 -17.15 16.18
N HIS A 355 5.38 -17.89 16.69
CA HIS A 355 5.28 -18.33 18.09
C HIS A 355 5.99 -19.65 18.42
N ASN A 356 7.05 -20.03 17.70
CA ASN A 356 7.87 -21.23 17.94
C ASN A 356 7.12 -22.59 17.86
N ARG A 357 5.84 -22.62 17.50
CA ARG A 357 4.99 -23.83 17.45
C ARG A 357 5.24 -24.62 16.15
N TRP A 358 6.48 -25.06 15.95
CA TRP A 358 6.96 -25.65 14.71
C TRP A 358 6.19 -26.89 14.27
N PHE A 359 5.92 -27.83 15.19
CA PHE A 359 5.20 -29.06 14.88
C PHE A 359 3.81 -28.77 14.30
N ASN A 360 3.00 -27.94 14.98
CA ASN A 360 1.69 -27.51 14.50
C ASN A 360 1.79 -26.82 13.13
N ALA A 361 2.75 -25.91 12.95
CA ALA A 361 2.94 -25.16 11.71
C ALA A 361 3.34 -26.07 10.53
N ARG A 362 4.24 -27.03 10.77
CA ARG A 362 4.65 -28.06 9.81
C ARG A 362 3.48 -28.97 9.44
N ASP A 363 2.75 -29.45 10.44
CA ASP A 363 1.68 -30.43 10.23
C ASP A 363 0.49 -29.80 9.51
N LEU A 364 0.13 -28.54 9.82
CA LEU A 364 -0.83 -27.76 9.04
C LEU A 364 -0.37 -27.52 7.59
N MET A 365 0.92 -27.19 7.37
CA MET A 365 1.45 -27.02 6.01
C MET A 365 1.35 -28.32 5.20
N LEU A 366 1.72 -29.46 5.79
CA LEU A 366 1.64 -30.77 5.13
C LEU A 366 0.18 -31.20 4.87
N MET A 367 -0.70 -31.07 5.86
CA MET A 367 -2.14 -31.39 5.72
C MET A 367 -2.84 -30.53 4.65
N SER A 368 -2.34 -29.31 4.40
CA SER A 368 -2.95 -28.40 3.42
C SER A 368 -2.69 -28.78 1.96
N HIS A 369 -1.65 -29.58 1.68
CA HIS A 369 -1.18 -29.90 0.32
C HIS A 369 -0.98 -28.67 -0.60
N LEU A 370 -0.78 -27.47 -0.04
CA LEU A 370 -0.64 -26.23 -0.81
C LEU A 370 0.61 -26.20 -1.70
N GLN A 371 1.61 -27.03 -1.43
CA GLN A 371 2.87 -27.09 -2.20
C GLN A 371 2.66 -27.37 -3.69
N ASP A 372 1.68 -28.23 -4.02
CA ASP A 372 1.36 -28.59 -5.40
C ASP A 372 0.48 -27.53 -6.08
N ASN A 373 -0.50 -26.98 -5.35
CA ASN A 373 -1.54 -26.10 -5.90
C ASN A 373 -1.14 -24.61 -5.97
N ILE A 374 -0.19 -24.14 -5.15
CA ILE A 374 0.11 -22.71 -5.01
C ILE A 374 0.57 -22.04 -6.31
N GLN A 375 1.16 -22.80 -7.25
CA GLN A 375 1.64 -22.28 -8.54
C GLN A 375 0.51 -21.69 -9.41
N HIS A 376 -0.73 -22.14 -9.19
CA HIS A 376 -1.93 -21.66 -9.89
C HIS A 376 -2.73 -20.60 -9.11
N ALA A 377 -2.34 -20.30 -7.86
CA ALA A 377 -3.00 -19.30 -7.03
C ALA A 377 -2.62 -17.85 -7.42
N ASP A 378 -3.44 -16.87 -7.01
CA ASP A 378 -3.19 -15.45 -7.26
C ASP A 378 -1.81 -15.00 -6.71
N PRO A 379 -1.05 -14.14 -7.43
CA PRO A 379 0.30 -13.71 -6.99
C PRO A 379 0.40 -13.13 -5.56
N PRO A 380 -0.57 -12.39 -4.99
CA PRO A 380 -0.54 -12.00 -3.58
C PRO A 380 -0.59 -13.19 -2.60
N VAL A 381 -1.28 -14.28 -2.96
CA VAL A 381 -1.33 -15.53 -2.18
C VAL A 381 0.00 -16.27 -2.30
N GLN A 382 0.64 -16.26 -3.47
CA GLN A 382 2.00 -16.78 -3.65
C GLN A 382 3.03 -16.02 -2.79
N ILE A 383 2.94 -14.67 -2.71
CA ILE A 383 3.78 -13.86 -1.82
C ILE A 383 3.53 -14.21 -0.34
N LEU A 384 2.28 -14.43 0.07
CA LEU A 384 1.94 -14.88 1.43
C LEU A 384 2.51 -16.27 1.73
N TYR A 385 2.42 -17.22 0.78
CA TYR A 385 3.03 -18.55 0.89
C TYR A 385 4.57 -18.46 1.01
N ASN A 386 5.24 -17.68 0.17
CA ASN A 386 6.70 -17.49 0.23
C ASN A 386 7.13 -16.90 1.58
N ARG A 387 6.40 -15.91 2.11
CA ARG A 387 6.64 -15.33 3.44
C ARG A 387 6.40 -16.35 4.55
N THR A 388 5.37 -17.19 4.43
CA THR A 388 5.07 -18.28 5.37
C THR A 388 6.13 -19.39 5.34
N MET A 389 6.67 -19.73 4.17
CA MET A 389 7.75 -20.71 4.02
C MET A 389 9.06 -20.21 4.62
N VAL A 390 9.40 -18.93 4.42
CA VAL A 390 10.52 -18.29 5.13
C VAL A 390 10.31 -18.33 6.64
N GLN A 391 9.12 -18.00 7.12
CA GLN A 391 8.81 -18.00 8.55
C GLN A 391 8.88 -19.42 9.16
N LEU A 392 8.45 -20.45 8.42
CA LEU A 392 8.64 -21.87 8.77
C LEU A 392 10.12 -22.25 8.86
N GLY A 393 10.95 -21.84 7.89
CA GLY A 393 12.40 -22.10 7.91
C GLY A 393 13.11 -21.42 9.09
N ILE A 394 12.74 -20.18 9.41
CA ILE A 394 13.21 -19.46 10.61
C ILE A 394 12.74 -20.16 11.89
N CYS A 395 11.50 -20.65 11.94
CA CYS A 395 10.99 -21.41 13.08
C CYS A 395 11.71 -22.74 13.27
N ALA A 396 12.01 -23.48 12.19
CA ALA A 396 12.79 -24.70 12.22
C ALA A 396 14.21 -24.44 12.76
N PHE A 397 14.84 -23.34 12.33
CA PHE A 397 16.15 -22.94 12.83
C PHE A 397 16.14 -22.59 14.32
N ARG A 398 15.13 -21.83 14.79
CA ARG A 398 14.94 -21.50 16.22
C ARG A 398 14.74 -22.76 17.10
N GLN A 399 14.19 -23.83 16.53
CA GLN A 399 14.02 -25.14 17.20
C GLN A 399 15.20 -26.12 16.96
N GLY A 400 16.32 -25.68 16.36
CA GLY A 400 17.49 -26.52 16.11
C GLY A 400 17.34 -27.54 14.98
N MET A 401 16.22 -27.54 14.24
CA MET A 401 15.95 -28.43 13.10
C MET A 401 16.66 -27.93 11.82
N ILE A 402 17.99 -27.87 11.89
CA ILE A 402 18.87 -27.25 10.87
C ILE A 402 18.66 -27.83 9.46
N LYS A 403 18.43 -29.14 9.34
CA LYS A 403 18.17 -29.80 8.04
C LYS A 403 16.89 -29.28 7.39
N ASP A 404 15.82 -29.18 8.16
CA ASP A 404 14.51 -28.76 7.67
C ASP A 404 14.50 -27.24 7.40
N ALA A 405 15.20 -26.46 8.23
CA ALA A 405 15.47 -25.05 8.00
C ALA A 405 16.24 -24.81 6.69
N HIS A 406 17.30 -25.58 6.42
CA HIS A 406 18.06 -25.46 5.17
C HIS A 406 17.18 -25.80 3.96
N ASN A 407 16.43 -26.91 4.02
CA ASN A 407 15.56 -27.35 2.94
C ASN A 407 14.46 -26.33 2.61
N ALA A 408 13.77 -25.79 3.63
CA ALA A 408 12.68 -24.82 3.43
C ALA A 408 13.15 -23.47 2.84
N LEU A 409 14.42 -23.09 3.07
CA LEU A 409 14.99 -21.83 2.60
C LEU A 409 15.79 -21.96 1.28
N LEU A 410 16.08 -23.19 0.84
CA LEU A 410 16.97 -23.50 -0.29
C LEU A 410 16.50 -22.86 -1.60
N ASP A 411 15.24 -23.08 -1.99
CA ASP A 411 14.72 -22.62 -3.29
C ASP A 411 14.56 -21.10 -3.33
N ILE A 412 14.11 -20.50 -2.23
CA ILE A 412 13.92 -19.05 -2.11
C ILE A 412 15.27 -18.33 -2.20
N GLN A 413 16.28 -18.78 -1.45
CA GLN A 413 17.58 -18.11 -1.40
C GLN A 413 18.48 -18.42 -2.61
N SER A 414 18.41 -19.63 -3.16
CA SER A 414 19.17 -19.99 -4.38
C SER A 414 18.65 -19.32 -5.65
N SER A 415 17.38 -18.87 -5.66
CA SER A 415 16.77 -18.16 -6.80
C SER A 415 17.45 -16.83 -7.15
N GLY A 416 18.21 -16.23 -6.23
CA GLY A 416 18.73 -14.86 -6.34
C GLY A 416 17.67 -13.75 -6.34
N ARG A 417 16.38 -14.08 -6.29
CA ARG A 417 15.23 -13.15 -6.40
C ARG A 417 14.40 -13.05 -5.11
N ALA A 418 14.94 -13.47 -3.97
CA ALA A 418 14.23 -13.52 -2.68
C ALA A 418 13.47 -12.21 -2.33
N LYS A 419 14.04 -11.03 -2.62
CA LYS A 419 13.37 -9.74 -2.39
C LYS A 419 12.05 -9.59 -3.17
N GLU A 420 12.03 -10.03 -4.41
CA GLU A 420 10.87 -9.98 -5.31
C GLU A 420 9.84 -11.06 -4.91
N LEU A 421 10.30 -12.29 -4.65
CA LEU A 421 9.45 -13.42 -4.24
C LEU A 421 8.72 -13.18 -2.91
N LEU A 422 9.31 -12.39 -2.01
CA LEU A 422 8.73 -12.00 -0.72
C LEU A 422 7.94 -10.68 -0.79
N GLY A 423 7.82 -10.06 -1.96
CA GLY A 423 7.08 -8.81 -2.14
C GLY A 423 7.70 -7.59 -1.44
N GLN A 424 9.00 -7.59 -1.17
CA GLN A 424 9.70 -6.54 -0.41
C GLN A 424 10.35 -5.46 -1.28
N GLY A 425 10.03 -5.42 -2.57
CA GLY A 425 10.62 -4.51 -3.55
C GLY A 425 11.21 -5.23 -4.76
N LEU A 426 11.72 -4.44 -5.70
CA LEU A 426 12.37 -4.93 -6.92
C LEU A 426 13.89 -4.91 -6.77
N LEU A 427 14.59 -5.78 -7.51
CA LEU A 427 16.05 -5.76 -7.61
C LEU A 427 16.46 -4.87 -8.78
N MET A 428 17.18 -3.77 -8.51
CA MET A 428 17.61 -2.77 -9.52
C MET A 428 18.32 -3.39 -10.74
N ARG A 429 19.00 -4.53 -10.57
CA ARG A 429 19.69 -5.26 -11.64
C ARG A 429 18.77 -5.75 -12.76
N ASN A 430 17.47 -5.90 -12.49
CA ASN A 430 16.48 -6.41 -13.44
C ASN A 430 15.68 -5.30 -14.16
N MET A 431 15.99 -4.02 -13.91
CA MET A 431 15.21 -2.88 -14.44
C MET A 431 15.29 -2.71 -15.96
N GLN A 432 16.32 -3.27 -16.60
CA GLN A 432 16.52 -3.13 -18.05
C GLN A 432 15.60 -4.01 -18.91
N GLU A 433 14.88 -4.97 -18.31
CA GLU A 433 14.14 -6.02 -19.02
C GLU A 433 12.61 -6.01 -18.78
N ARG A 434 12.07 -5.05 -18.01
CA ARG A 434 10.64 -5.04 -17.61
C ARG A 434 9.85 -3.90 -18.24
N ASN A 435 8.60 -4.18 -18.61
CA ASN A 435 7.64 -3.15 -19.03
C ASN A 435 7.22 -2.29 -17.83
N GLN A 436 7.17 -0.97 -18.03
CA GLN A 436 6.82 0.01 -16.99
C GLN A 436 5.45 -0.25 -16.33
N GLU A 437 4.49 -0.79 -17.09
CA GLU A 437 3.18 -1.18 -16.55
C GLU A 437 3.24 -2.38 -15.62
N GLN A 438 4.05 -3.39 -15.95
CA GLN A 438 4.28 -4.56 -15.09
C GLN A 438 4.96 -4.11 -13.79
N GLU A 439 5.99 -3.26 -13.88
CA GLU A 439 6.66 -2.68 -12.71
C GLU A 439 5.67 -1.92 -11.80
N LYS A 440 4.74 -1.17 -12.40
CA LYS A 440 3.66 -0.43 -11.70
C LYS A 440 2.57 -1.32 -11.11
N ILE A 441 2.46 -2.57 -11.54
CA ILE A 441 1.58 -3.60 -10.94
C ILE A 441 2.32 -4.35 -9.83
N GLU A 442 3.58 -4.72 -10.06
CA GLU A 442 4.45 -5.35 -9.06
C GLU A 442 4.65 -4.45 -7.83
N LYS A 443 4.86 -3.13 -8.03
CA LYS A 443 4.92 -2.15 -6.93
C LYS A 443 3.66 -2.14 -6.04
N ARG A 444 2.46 -2.25 -6.61
CA ARG A 444 1.20 -2.32 -5.84
C ARG A 444 1.01 -3.65 -5.09
N ARG A 445 1.74 -4.71 -5.49
CA ARG A 445 1.71 -6.03 -4.84
C ARG A 445 2.75 -6.14 -3.71
N GLN A 446 3.53 -5.10 -3.45
CA GLN A 446 4.52 -5.11 -2.37
C GLN A 446 3.85 -5.04 -1.00
N VAL A 447 4.35 -5.81 -0.04
CA VAL A 447 3.88 -5.76 1.34
C VAL A 447 4.42 -4.49 2.04
N PRO A 448 3.66 -3.85 2.95
CA PRO A 448 4.16 -2.75 3.78
C PRO A 448 5.43 -3.13 4.57
N PHE A 449 6.31 -2.16 4.81
CA PHE A 449 7.61 -2.38 5.47
C PHE A 449 7.52 -3.05 6.85
N HIS A 450 6.52 -2.70 7.67
CA HIS A 450 6.31 -3.36 8.98
C HIS A 450 5.93 -4.87 8.87
N MET A 451 5.69 -5.38 7.66
CA MET A 451 5.43 -6.78 7.34
C MET A 451 6.62 -7.47 6.64
N HIS A 452 7.76 -6.77 6.47
CA HIS A 452 8.97 -7.32 5.84
C HIS A 452 9.73 -8.25 6.80
N ILE A 453 10.39 -9.24 6.23
CA ILE A 453 11.31 -10.14 6.93
C ILE A 453 12.72 -9.78 6.47
N ASN A 454 13.62 -9.37 7.37
CA ASN A 454 14.95 -8.90 6.98
C ASN A 454 15.70 -9.95 6.14
N LEU A 455 16.06 -9.57 4.91
CA LEU A 455 16.76 -10.43 3.94
C LEU A 455 18.17 -10.81 4.40
N GLU A 456 18.85 -9.97 5.19
CA GLU A 456 20.17 -10.28 5.75
C GLU A 456 20.08 -11.33 6.87
N LEU A 457 19.00 -11.29 7.67
CA LEU A 457 18.69 -12.33 8.65
C LEU A 457 18.35 -13.66 7.96
N LEU A 458 17.51 -13.63 6.93
CA LEU A 458 17.18 -14.78 6.09
C LEU A 458 18.45 -15.42 5.49
N GLU A 459 19.34 -14.60 4.91
CA GLU A 459 20.60 -15.08 4.36
C GLU A 459 21.53 -15.64 5.45
N CYS A 460 21.63 -14.99 6.61
CA CYS A 460 22.42 -15.47 7.73
C CYS A 460 21.94 -16.85 8.21
N VAL A 461 20.63 -17.01 8.43
CA VAL A 461 20.00 -18.29 8.82
C VAL A 461 20.27 -19.37 7.77
N TYR A 462 20.14 -19.05 6.48
CA TYR A 462 20.45 -19.99 5.39
C TYR A 462 21.93 -20.41 5.37
N LEU A 463 22.86 -19.44 5.47
CA LEU A 463 24.30 -19.69 5.42
C LEU A 463 24.79 -20.45 6.66
N VAL A 464 24.34 -20.12 7.86
CA VAL A 464 24.66 -20.87 9.09
C VAL A 464 24.08 -22.29 9.03
N SER A 465 22.87 -22.45 8.49
CA SER A 465 22.29 -23.79 8.29
C SER A 465 23.06 -24.61 7.24
N ALA A 466 23.53 -23.98 6.17
CA ALA A 466 24.40 -24.63 5.18
C ALA A 466 25.74 -25.03 5.80
N MET A 467 26.40 -24.10 6.51
CA MET A 467 27.68 -24.29 7.19
C MET A 467 27.67 -25.52 8.13
N LEU A 468 26.66 -25.63 8.99
CA LEU A 468 26.53 -26.71 9.97
C LEU A 468 26.21 -28.08 9.34
N LEU A 469 25.79 -28.13 8.08
CA LEU A 469 25.57 -29.37 7.32
C LEU A 469 26.76 -29.71 6.42
N GLU A 470 27.36 -28.70 5.79
CA GLU A 470 28.39 -28.84 4.76
C GLU A 470 29.79 -29.05 5.36
N ILE A 471 30.19 -28.34 6.42
CA ILE A 471 31.53 -28.52 7.03
C ILE A 471 31.74 -29.96 7.52
N PRO A 472 30.84 -30.57 8.34
CA PRO A 472 31.03 -31.94 8.79
C PRO A 472 31.00 -32.95 7.64
N TYR A 473 30.22 -32.67 6.59
CA TYR A 473 30.18 -33.50 5.39
C TYR A 473 31.49 -33.41 4.59
N MET A 474 32.01 -32.19 4.36
CA MET A 474 33.27 -31.94 3.65
C MET A 474 34.47 -32.54 4.37
N ALA A 475 34.58 -32.36 5.69
CA ALA A 475 35.66 -32.95 6.50
C ALA A 475 35.56 -34.49 6.53
N GLY A 476 34.36 -35.05 6.67
CA GLY A 476 34.15 -36.50 6.69
C GLY A 476 34.37 -37.19 5.33
N HIS A 477 34.31 -36.45 4.22
CA HIS A 477 34.42 -36.98 2.84
C HIS A 477 35.53 -36.27 2.04
N GLU A 478 36.54 -35.69 2.71
CA GLU A 478 37.59 -34.89 2.05
C GLU A 478 38.32 -35.69 0.94
N PHE A 479 38.56 -36.98 1.22
CA PHE A 479 39.22 -37.96 0.36
C PHE A 479 38.26 -38.69 -0.62
N ASP A 480 36.95 -38.45 -0.57
CA ASP A 480 35.99 -39.11 -1.47
C ASP A 480 35.98 -38.42 -2.84
N ALA A 481 36.15 -39.22 -3.90
CA ALA A 481 36.09 -38.76 -5.28
C ALA A 481 34.69 -38.27 -5.72
N ARG A 482 33.61 -38.62 -4.99
CA ARG A 482 32.23 -38.22 -5.30
C ARG A 482 31.66 -37.18 -4.33
N ARG A 483 32.32 -36.03 -4.24
CA ARG A 483 31.87 -34.85 -3.46
C ARG A 483 30.45 -34.41 -3.85
N ARG A 484 29.45 -34.77 -3.04
CA ARG A 484 28.06 -34.32 -3.19
C ARG A 484 27.86 -32.98 -2.49
N MET A 485 27.96 -31.88 -3.24
CA MET A 485 27.65 -30.54 -2.72
C MET A 485 26.17 -30.48 -2.26
N ILE A 486 25.94 -30.05 -1.02
CA ILE A 486 24.59 -29.85 -0.45
C ILE A 486 24.07 -28.47 -0.87
N SER A 487 24.82 -27.40 -0.58
CA SER A 487 24.51 -26.03 -0.99
C SER A 487 25.47 -25.50 -2.06
N LYS A 488 24.93 -25.28 -3.26
CA LYS A 488 25.64 -24.58 -4.34
C LYS A 488 25.94 -23.11 -4.00
N GLN A 489 25.04 -22.45 -3.27
CA GLN A 489 25.12 -21.03 -2.93
C GLN A 489 26.20 -20.77 -1.87
N PHE A 490 26.29 -21.61 -0.83
CA PHE A 490 27.34 -21.54 0.18
C PHE A 490 28.73 -21.75 -0.45
N HIS A 491 28.89 -22.80 -1.26
CA HIS A 491 30.10 -23.07 -2.05
C HIS A 491 30.49 -21.90 -2.98
N HIS A 492 29.53 -21.16 -3.53
CA HIS A 492 29.81 -19.98 -4.35
C HIS A 492 30.34 -18.82 -3.48
N GLN A 493 29.74 -18.56 -2.31
CA GLN A 493 30.19 -17.49 -1.42
C GLN A 493 31.57 -17.76 -0.81
N LEU A 494 31.86 -19.00 -0.37
CA LEU A 494 33.21 -19.43 0.04
C LEU A 494 34.25 -19.14 -1.04
N ARG A 495 34.01 -19.62 -2.27
CA ARG A 495 34.91 -19.41 -3.42
C ARG A 495 35.09 -17.94 -3.79
N VAL A 496 34.10 -17.08 -3.51
CA VAL A 496 34.21 -15.63 -3.74
C VAL A 496 35.05 -14.95 -2.64
N GLY A 497 34.94 -15.41 -1.39
CA GLY A 497 35.79 -14.95 -0.28
C GLY A 497 37.26 -15.35 -0.46
N GLU A 498 37.52 -16.63 -0.76
CA GLU A 498 38.87 -17.17 -1.06
C GLU A 498 39.58 -16.40 -2.20
N ARG A 499 38.82 -15.79 -3.11
CA ARG A 499 39.33 -15.02 -4.26
C ARG A 499 39.64 -13.56 -3.96
N GLN A 500 39.51 -13.09 -2.71
CA GLN A 500 39.75 -11.70 -2.31
C GLN A 500 41.01 -11.54 -1.42
N PRO A 501 42.20 -11.43 -2.01
CA PRO A 501 43.35 -10.88 -1.31
C PRO A 501 43.30 -9.33 -1.31
N PRO A 502 43.52 -8.63 -0.18
CA PRO A 502 43.70 -9.16 1.18
C PRO A 502 42.36 -9.41 1.88
N LEU A 503 42.27 -10.50 2.66
CA LEU A 503 41.12 -10.78 3.51
C LEU A 503 41.25 -9.99 4.82
N GLY A 504 40.52 -8.88 4.94
CA GLY A 504 40.43 -8.09 6.18
C GLY A 504 39.51 -8.74 7.22
N PRO A 505 39.43 -8.18 8.45
CA PRO A 505 38.41 -8.58 9.41
C PRO A 505 37.01 -8.36 8.81
N PRO A 506 36.05 -9.28 9.02
CA PRO A 506 34.75 -9.19 8.36
C PRO A 506 33.89 -8.06 8.95
N GLU A 507 33.48 -7.10 8.12
CA GLU A 507 32.54 -6.04 8.53
C GLU A 507 31.07 -6.40 8.26
N ARG A 508 30.81 -7.24 7.26
CA ARG A 508 29.45 -7.60 6.80
C ARG A 508 29.05 -9.00 7.26
N MET A 509 27.75 -9.27 7.38
CA MET A 509 27.23 -10.58 7.81
C MET A 509 27.72 -11.74 6.94
N ARG A 510 27.76 -11.57 5.61
CA ARG A 510 28.34 -12.57 4.68
C ARG A 510 29.83 -12.83 4.92
N GLY A 511 30.58 -11.81 5.34
CA GLY A 511 32.00 -11.96 5.70
C GLY A 511 32.17 -12.83 6.93
N HIS A 512 31.36 -12.59 7.97
CA HIS A 512 31.35 -13.42 9.18
C HIS A 512 30.95 -14.88 8.85
N GLY A 513 29.93 -15.07 8.00
CA GLY A 513 29.48 -16.39 7.54
C GLY A 513 30.45 -17.14 6.60
N VAL A 514 31.52 -16.50 6.14
CA VAL A 514 32.61 -17.12 5.35
C VAL A 514 33.91 -17.25 6.17
N ALA A 515 34.15 -16.37 7.14
CA ALA A 515 35.25 -16.47 8.08
C ALA A 515 35.04 -17.54 9.17
N ALA A 516 33.82 -17.69 9.70
CA ALA A 516 33.50 -18.73 10.70
C ALA A 516 33.71 -20.18 10.19
N PRO A 517 33.45 -20.52 8.91
CA PRO A 517 33.88 -21.79 8.31
C PRO A 517 35.39 -22.05 8.21
N GLN A 518 36.23 -21.03 8.41
CA GLN A 518 37.69 -21.09 8.23
C GLN A 518 38.45 -21.09 9.57
N ALA A 519 37.74 -21.16 10.70
CA ALA A 519 38.26 -21.14 12.06
C ALA A 519 37.87 -22.43 12.82
#